data_AF-A0A1G3G5T3-F1
#
_entry.id   AF-A0A1G3G5T3-F1
#
_cell.length_a   1.000
_cell.length_b   1.000
_cell.length_c   1.000
_cell.angle_alpha   90.00
_cell.angle_beta   90.00
_cell.angle_gamma   90.00
#
_symmetry.space_group_name_H-M   'P 1'
#
loop_
_entity.id
_entity.type
_entity.pdbx_description
1 polymer ?
#
loop_
_entity_poly.entity_id
_entity_poly.type
_entity_poly.pdbx_seq_one_letter_code
_entity_poly.pdbx_strand_id
1 'polypeptide(L)'
;MARAGDGKERSDKRQADQRLTKRLTLAERAAFEDRALMAGFSSGQAYLSAFILGQTGQEIRLQKIKALGHLGKVGGNLNQIAKRLNRAATPELMPADLRVIAEVLDAVQVLGAEIREGLK
;
A
#
# COMPACT_ATOMS: atom_id res chain seq x y z
N MET A 1 -18.25 -30.21 12.70
CA MET A 1 -19.56 -29.57 12.50
C MET A 1 -19.99 -28.94 13.83
N ALA A 2 -20.13 -27.62 13.92
CA ALA A 2 -20.61 -26.97 15.15
C ALA A 2 -22.15 -27.02 15.21
N ARG A 3 -22.70 -27.44 16.36
CA ARG A 3 -24.16 -27.53 16.61
C ARG A 3 -24.73 -26.14 16.97
N ALA A 4 -26.03 -25.94 16.78
CA ALA A 4 -26.70 -24.69 17.14
C ALA A 4 -26.73 -24.52 18.67
N GLY A 5 -26.27 -23.38 19.19
CA GLY A 5 -26.26 -23.04 20.62
C GLY A 5 -24.91 -22.64 21.21
N ASP A 6 -23.80 -22.81 20.47
CA ASP A 6 -22.44 -22.69 21.01
C ASP A 6 -21.88 -21.26 21.16
N GLY A 7 -22.67 -20.22 20.88
CA GLY A 7 -22.26 -18.80 21.04
C GLY A 7 -21.06 -18.33 20.19
N LYS A 8 -20.45 -19.20 19.39
CA LYS A 8 -19.35 -18.87 18.48
C LYS A 8 -19.90 -18.20 17.23
N GLU A 9 -19.34 -17.03 16.87
CA GLU A 9 -19.59 -16.36 15.59
C GLU A 9 -19.44 -17.37 14.44
N ARG A 10 -20.56 -17.65 13.78
CA ARG A 10 -20.55 -18.47 12.57
C ARG A 10 -19.88 -17.62 11.50
N SER A 11 -18.81 -18.13 10.91
CA SER A 11 -18.07 -17.46 9.83
C SER A 11 -19.02 -16.86 8.78
N ASP A 12 -18.95 -15.54 8.59
CA ASP A 12 -19.71 -14.76 7.59
C ASP A 12 -19.62 -15.32 6.17
N LYS A 13 -18.60 -16.15 5.87
CA LYS A 13 -18.50 -16.90 4.63
C LYS A 13 -19.73 -17.77 4.34
N ARG A 14 -20.51 -18.16 5.35
CA ARG A 14 -21.77 -18.90 5.18
C ARG A 14 -23.00 -18.01 5.00
N GLN A 15 -22.89 -16.71 5.27
CA GLN A 15 -23.96 -15.71 5.07
C GLN A 15 -23.81 -14.94 3.75
N ALA A 16 -22.66 -15.01 3.09
CA ALA A 16 -22.45 -14.50 1.73
C ALA A 16 -23.08 -15.44 0.68
N ASP A 17 -24.41 -15.62 0.71
CA ASP A 17 -25.16 -16.43 -0.26
C ASP A 17 -25.58 -15.63 -1.51
N GLN A 18 -25.60 -14.30 -1.41
CA GLN A 18 -25.94 -13.42 -2.51
C GLN A 18 -24.74 -13.22 -3.45
N ARG A 19 -24.93 -13.61 -4.71
CA ARG A 19 -23.89 -13.50 -5.74
C ARG A 19 -24.22 -12.39 -6.73
N LEU A 20 -23.46 -11.31 -6.67
CA LEU A 20 -23.43 -10.30 -7.73
C LEU A 20 -22.47 -10.75 -8.83
N THR A 21 -22.95 -10.89 -10.07
CA THR A 21 -22.10 -11.23 -11.22
C THR A 21 -22.30 -10.26 -12.37
N LYS A 22 -21.20 -9.87 -13.01
CA LYS A 22 -21.18 -9.16 -14.29
C LYS A 22 -20.27 -9.92 -15.24
N ARG A 23 -20.71 -10.15 -16.48
CA ARG A 23 -19.81 -10.63 -17.53
C ARG A 23 -18.93 -9.47 -17.99
N LEU A 24 -17.64 -9.72 -18.07
CA LEU A 24 -16.63 -8.75 -18.49
C LEU A 24 -15.97 -9.24 -19.77
N THR A 25 -15.73 -8.33 -20.69
CA THR A 25 -14.71 -8.49 -21.73
C THR A 25 -13.31 -8.50 -21.10
N LEU A 26 -12.31 -8.95 -21.85
CA LEU A 26 -10.91 -8.92 -21.40
C LEU A 26 -10.44 -7.49 -21.09
N ALA A 27 -10.85 -6.52 -21.92
CA ALA A 27 -10.50 -5.11 -21.73
C ALA A 27 -11.13 -4.52 -20.47
N GLU A 28 -12.41 -4.82 -20.19
CA GLU A 28 -13.05 -4.34 -18.96
C GLU A 28 -12.42 -4.95 -17.71
N ARG A 29 -12.01 -6.23 -17.79
CA ARG A 29 -11.32 -6.87 -16.68
C ARG A 29 -9.96 -6.22 -16.42
N ALA A 30 -9.16 -6.00 -17.46
CA ALA A 30 -7.86 -5.32 -17.34
C ALA A 30 -8.02 -3.92 -16.73
N ALA A 31 -8.93 -3.11 -17.29
CA ALA A 31 -9.19 -1.75 -16.79
C ALA A 31 -9.76 -1.70 -15.35
N PHE A 32 -10.32 -2.81 -14.85
CA PHE A 32 -10.74 -2.92 -13.46
C PHE A 32 -9.57 -3.25 -12.53
N GLU A 33 -8.73 -4.21 -12.92
CA GLU A 33 -7.53 -4.58 -12.16
C GLU A 33 -6.54 -3.39 -12.10
N ASP A 34 -6.36 -2.66 -13.20
CA ASP A 34 -5.49 -1.47 -13.24
C ASP A 34 -6.01 -0.38 -12.29
N ARG A 35 -7.33 -0.17 -12.24
CA ARG A 35 -7.94 0.77 -11.29
C ARG A 35 -7.73 0.37 -9.84
N ALA A 36 -7.85 -0.92 -9.55
CA ALA A 36 -7.58 -1.45 -8.21
C ALA A 36 -6.13 -1.22 -7.81
N LEU A 37 -5.19 -1.49 -8.72
CA LEU A 37 -3.76 -1.27 -8.51
C LEU A 37 -3.45 0.22 -8.30
N MET A 38 -3.95 1.10 -9.17
CA MET A 38 -3.76 2.56 -9.04
C MET A 38 -4.39 3.12 -7.76
N ALA A 39 -5.46 2.50 -7.27
CA ALA A 39 -6.06 2.83 -5.99
C ALA A 39 -5.30 2.24 -4.78
N GLY A 40 -4.20 1.51 -5.00
CA GLY A 40 -3.35 0.91 -3.97
C GLY A 40 -3.93 -0.35 -3.33
N PHE A 41 -4.86 -1.03 -3.99
CA PHE A 41 -5.40 -2.30 -3.52
C PHE A 41 -4.53 -3.47 -3.99
N SER A 42 -4.37 -4.47 -3.13
CA SER A 42 -3.57 -5.67 -3.43
C SER A 42 -4.22 -6.62 -4.46
N SER A 43 -5.50 -6.42 -4.77
CA SER A 43 -6.24 -7.19 -5.78
C SER A 43 -7.52 -6.47 -6.18
N GLY A 44 -8.02 -6.76 -7.39
CA GLY A 44 -9.36 -6.34 -7.80
C GLY A 44 -10.47 -6.80 -6.85
N GLN A 45 -10.31 -7.92 -6.16
CA GLN A 45 -11.29 -8.41 -5.19
C GLN A 45 -11.38 -7.51 -3.95
N ALA A 46 -10.24 -7.08 -3.40
CA ALA A 46 -10.22 -6.14 -2.28
C ALA A 46 -10.84 -4.79 -2.68
N TYR A 47 -10.52 -4.32 -3.89
CA TYR A 47 -11.11 -3.11 -4.45
C TYR A 47 -12.62 -3.24 -4.65
N LEU A 48 -13.11 -4.36 -5.17
CA LEU A 48 -14.55 -4.62 -5.33
C LEU A 48 -15.28 -4.61 -4.00
N SER A 49 -14.72 -5.25 -2.98
CA SER A 49 -15.29 -5.28 -1.62
C SER A 49 -15.44 -3.85 -1.07
N ALA A 50 -14.38 -3.04 -1.16
CA ALA A 50 -14.43 -1.65 -0.73
C ALA A 50 -15.40 -0.81 -1.57
N PHE A 51 -15.49 -1.07 -2.88
CA PHE A 51 -16.40 -0.39 -3.80
C PHE A 51 -17.86 -0.66 -3.46
N ILE A 52 -18.24 -1.91 -3.25
CA ILE A 52 -19.61 -2.31 -2.88
C ILE A 52 -20.03 -1.63 -1.57
N LEU A 53 -19.10 -1.48 -0.63
CA LEU A 53 -19.34 -0.83 0.66
C LEU A 53 -19.25 0.71 0.61
N GLY A 54 -18.90 1.30 -0.54
CA GLY A 54 -18.65 2.75 -0.66
C GLY A 54 -17.41 3.25 0.10
N GLN A 55 -16.49 2.35 0.45
CA GLN A 55 -15.34 2.60 1.30
C GLN A 55 -14.04 2.89 0.54
N THR A 56 -14.04 2.74 -0.79
CA THR A 56 -12.85 2.93 -1.64
C THR A 56 -12.11 4.23 -1.36
N GLY A 57 -12.83 5.36 -1.24
CA GLY A 57 -12.21 6.67 -0.99
C GLY A 57 -11.51 6.76 0.37
N GLN A 58 -12.11 6.15 1.40
CA GLN A 58 -11.54 6.14 2.75
C GLN A 58 -10.28 5.27 2.81
N GLU A 59 -10.29 4.11 2.16
CA GLU A 59 -9.13 3.23 2.11
C GLU A 59 -7.96 3.89 1.36
N ILE A 60 -8.22 4.48 0.18
CA ILE A 60 -7.21 5.25 -0.57
C ILE A 60 -6.62 6.36 0.31
N ARG A 61 -7.47 7.11 1.04
CA ARG A 61 -7.00 8.16 1.96
C ARG A 61 -6.10 7.61 3.05
N LEU A 62 -6.48 6.50 3.70
CA LEU A 62 -5.68 5.88 4.76
C LEU A 62 -4.32 5.39 4.24
N GLN A 63 -4.29 4.83 3.03
CA GLN A 63 -3.04 4.42 2.40
C GLN A 63 -2.13 5.62 2.10
N LYS A 64 -2.68 6.72 1.57
CA LYS A 64 -1.93 7.97 1.36
C LYS A 64 -1.34 8.52 2.67
N ILE A 65 -2.10 8.50 3.76
CA ILE A 65 -1.62 8.93 5.09
C ILE A 65 -0.45 8.03 5.55
N LYS A 66 -0.56 6.71 5.39
CA LYS A 66 0.53 5.79 5.72
C LYS A 66 1.78 6.08 4.90
N ALA A 67 1.65 6.23 3.59
CA ALA A 67 2.75 6.57 2.69
C ALA A 67 3.44 7.88 3.09
N LEU A 68 2.66 8.94 3.38
CA LEU A 68 3.19 10.21 3.89
C LEU A 68 3.95 10.04 5.22
N GLY A 69 3.43 9.21 6.13
CA GLY A 69 4.11 8.89 7.39
C GLY A 69 5.47 8.19 7.18
N HIS A 70 5.56 7.26 6.23
CA HIS A 70 6.82 6.61 5.86
C HIS A 70 7.82 7.59 5.24
N LEU A 71 7.36 8.44 4.31
CA LEU A 71 8.20 9.49 3.72
C LEU A 71 8.74 10.48 4.77
N GLY A 72 7.90 10.86 5.74
CA GLY A 72 8.32 11.72 6.85
C GLY A 72 9.43 11.11 7.70
N LYS A 73 9.36 9.80 8.00
CA LYS A 73 10.42 9.08 8.72
C LYS A 73 11.73 9.04 7.93
N VAL A 74 11.65 8.71 6.64
CA VAL A 74 12.81 8.69 5.74
C VAL A 74 13.49 10.05 5.66
N GLY A 75 12.72 11.11 5.39
CA GLY A 75 13.25 12.48 5.35
C GLY A 75 13.84 12.93 6.68
N GLY A 76 13.23 12.53 7.79
CA GLY A 76 13.77 12.76 9.14
C GLY A 76 15.14 12.12 9.34
N ASN A 77 15.32 10.86 8.95
CA ASN A 77 16.60 10.16 9.06
C ASN A 77 17.68 10.82 8.18
N LEU A 78 17.35 11.16 6.93
CA LEU A 78 18.27 11.88 6.04
C LEU A 78 18.69 13.24 6.62
N ASN A 79 17.76 13.99 7.21
CA ASN A 79 18.05 15.26 7.84
C ASN A 79 18.98 15.10 9.06
N GLN A 80 18.84 14.02 9.84
CA GLN A 80 19.75 13.72 10.95
C GLN A 80 21.16 13.39 10.46
N ILE A 81 21.28 12.58 9.40
CA ILE A 81 22.56 12.28 8.76
C ILE A 81 23.23 13.58 8.29
N ALA A 82 22.51 14.41 7.54
CA ALA A 82 23.01 15.69 7.04
C ALA A 82 23.46 16.62 8.17
N LYS A 83 22.64 16.79 9.22
CA LYS A 83 23.00 17.62 10.38
C LYS A 83 24.26 17.13 11.09
N ARG A 84 24.43 15.82 11.24
CA ARG A 84 25.64 15.27 11.89
C ARG A 84 26.87 15.51 11.02
N LEU A 85 26.79 15.24 9.71
CA LEU A 85 27.90 15.48 8.78
C LEU A 85 28.31 16.96 8.77
N ASN A 86 27.33 17.87 8.71
CA ASN A 86 27.59 19.31 8.71
C ASN A 86 28.21 19.85 10.01
N ARG A 87 28.12 19.09 11.12
CA ARG A 87 28.70 19.47 12.43
C ARG A 87 30.06 18.84 12.71
N ALA A 88 30.46 17.84 11.92
CA ALA A 88 31.69 17.10 12.14
C ALA A 88 32.89 17.87 11.56
N ALA A 89 33.98 17.95 12.32
CA ALA A 89 35.26 18.49 11.81
C ALA A 89 35.85 17.61 10.70
N THR A 90 35.62 16.29 10.79
CA THR A 90 35.94 15.31 9.76
C THR A 90 34.68 14.47 9.52
N PRO A 91 33.88 14.80 8.48
CA PRO A 91 32.61 14.10 8.23
C PRO A 91 32.85 12.67 7.74
N GLU A 92 32.33 11.70 8.49
CA GLU A 92 32.29 10.29 8.09
C GLU A 92 30.86 9.75 8.18
N LEU A 93 30.50 8.92 7.20
CA LEU A 93 29.26 8.15 7.21
C LEU A 93 29.45 6.88 8.05
N MET A 94 28.59 6.68 9.03
CA MET A 94 28.57 5.43 9.80
C MET A 94 27.86 4.32 9.03
N PRO A 95 28.10 3.04 9.35
CA PRO A 95 27.37 1.91 8.77
C PRO A 95 25.85 2.04 8.85
N ALA A 96 25.31 2.65 9.92
CA ALA A 96 23.88 2.90 10.05
C ALA A 96 23.35 3.92 9.02
N ASP A 97 24.16 4.91 8.66
CA ASP A 97 23.80 5.94 7.68
C ASP A 97 23.78 5.37 6.28
N LEU A 98 24.77 4.53 5.97
CA LEU A 98 24.84 3.81 4.71
C LEU A 98 23.63 2.89 4.52
N ARG A 99 23.15 2.24 5.59
CA ARG A 99 21.91 1.45 5.55
C ARG A 99 20.70 2.31 5.24
N VAL A 100 20.52 3.43 5.94
CA VAL A 100 19.42 4.36 5.66
C VAL A 100 19.49 4.85 4.22
N ILE A 101 20.66 5.29 3.75
CA ILE A 101 20.84 5.77 2.37
C ILE A 101 20.50 4.68 1.35
N ALA A 102 20.94 3.43 1.58
CA ALA A 102 20.60 2.30 0.72
C ALA A 102 19.09 2.01 0.71
N GLU A 103 18.43 2.01 1.86
CA GLU A 103 16.97 1.83 1.96
C GLU A 103 16.20 2.95 1.23
N VAL A 104 16.66 4.20 1.31
CA VAL A 104 16.08 5.31 0.55
C VAL A 104 16.27 5.12 -0.94
N LEU A 105 17.47 4.76 -1.38
CA LEU A 105 17.78 4.53 -2.79
C LEU A 105 16.89 3.44 -3.39
N ASP A 106 16.75 2.32 -2.69
CA ASP A 106 15.88 1.22 -3.09
C ASP A 106 14.42 1.67 -3.19
N ALA A 107 13.91 2.35 -2.17
CA ALA A 107 12.55 2.89 -2.17
C ALA A 107 12.30 3.88 -3.33
N VAL A 108 13.26 4.77 -3.62
CA VAL A 108 13.16 5.73 -4.75
C VAL A 108 13.22 5.02 -6.09
N GLN A 109 14.03 3.96 -6.23
CA GLN A 109 14.10 3.18 -7.46
C GLN A 109 12.80 2.43 -7.74
N VAL A 110 12.24 1.77 -6.72
CA VAL A 110 10.94 1.08 -6.81
C VAL A 110 9.84 2.07 -7.18
N LEU A 111 9.72 3.18 -6.44
CA LEU A 111 8.70 4.18 -6.69
C LEU A 111 8.85 4.83 -8.08
N GLY A 112 10.10 5.07 -8.51
CA GLY A 112 10.39 5.57 -9.85
C GLY A 112 10.03 4.58 -10.97
N ALA A 113 10.15 3.27 -10.72
CA ALA A 113 9.73 2.24 -11.66
C ALA A 113 8.21 2.18 -11.77
N GLU A 114 7.50 2.17 -10.64
CA GLU A 114 6.03 2.18 -10.58
C GLU A 114 5.45 3.40 -11.28
N ILE A 115 6.01 4.60 -11.06
CA ILE A 115 5.59 5.83 -11.75
C ILE A 115 5.82 5.72 -13.26
N ARG A 116 6.95 5.16 -13.71
CA ARG A 116 7.24 4.99 -15.15
C ARG A 116 6.30 3.99 -15.82
N GLU A 117 5.90 2.93 -15.12
CA GLU A 117 4.93 1.97 -15.63
C GLU A 117 3.53 2.55 -15.66
N GLY A 118 3.11 3.28 -14.62
CA GLY A 118 1.80 3.94 -14.58
C GLY A 118 1.62 5.12 -15.54
N LEU A 119 2.72 5.66 -16.11
CA LEU A 119 2.71 6.71 -17.14
C LEU A 119 2.74 6.17 -18.58
N LYS A 120 2.87 4.85 -18.77
CA LYS A 120 2.79 4.19 -20.09
C LYS A 120 1.36 3.74 -20.38
#